data_AF-A0A0C2N1Z0-F1
#
_entry.id   AF-A0A0C2N1Z0-F1
#
_cell.length_a   1.000
_cell.length_b   1.000
_cell.length_c   1.000
_cell.angle_alpha   90.00
_cell.angle_beta   90.00
_cell.angle_gamma   90.00
#
_symmetry.space_group_name_H-M   'P 1'
#
loop_
_entity.id
_entity.type
_entity.pdbx_description
1 polymer ?
#
loop_
_entity_poly.entity_id
_entity_poly.type
_entity_poly.pdbx_seq_one_letter_code
_entity_poly.pdbx_strand_id
1 'polypeptide(L)'
;MKEKSNYEHNNFNNNKTYNEDTRTNNIENLTEEDIELLRLLDIQKCAQTISIYADILAYISTLEGIELIYSKYRKDLNKDNLPNPDIPALQSVYLGIISRSITTEIGFIKYNKLYKKYTNGEITYSLKPNVDINIGNVLGLISSYYTLRGVKGIYKRNIDQPVLGV
;
A
#
# COMPACT_ATOMS: atom_id res chain seq x y z
N MET A 1 -45.37 22.78 -38.58
CA MET A 1 -45.08 21.37 -38.89
C MET A 1 -44.24 20.82 -37.75
N LYS A 2 -44.78 19.86 -36.99
CA LYS A 2 -44.08 19.16 -35.90
C LYS A 2 -43.60 17.83 -36.48
N GLU A 3 -42.30 17.70 -36.71
CA GLU A 3 -41.70 16.41 -37.09
C GLU A 3 -41.66 15.52 -35.85
N LYS A 4 -42.41 14.41 -35.92
CA LYS A 4 -42.30 13.27 -35.01
C LYS A 4 -41.20 12.37 -35.57
N SER A 5 -40.03 12.33 -34.94
CA SER A 5 -39.04 11.29 -35.21
C SER A 5 -39.30 10.10 -34.29
N ASN A 6 -39.83 9.02 -34.86
CA ASN A 6 -39.87 7.70 -34.25
C ASN A 6 -38.45 7.13 -34.26
N TYR A 7 -37.81 7.02 -33.10
CA TYR A 7 -36.63 6.16 -32.93
C TYR A 7 -37.01 5.01 -32.02
N GLU A 8 -37.14 3.83 -32.63
CA GLU A 8 -37.32 2.55 -31.95
C GLU A 8 -36.08 2.24 -31.11
N HIS A 9 -36.29 1.99 -29.82
CA HIS A 9 -35.23 1.59 -28.90
C HIS A 9 -34.96 0.10 -29.10
N ASN A 10 -33.92 -0.22 -29.88
CA ASN A 10 -33.45 -1.59 -30.04
C ASN A 10 -32.82 -2.09 -28.74
N ASN A 11 -33.60 -2.84 -27.95
CA ASN A 11 -33.10 -3.63 -26.82
C ASN A 11 -32.23 -4.77 -27.35
N PHE A 12 -30.91 -4.57 -27.36
CA PHE A 12 -29.97 -5.68 -27.50
C PHE A 12 -29.96 -6.52 -26.23
N ASN A 13 -30.84 -7.53 -26.20
CA ASN A 13 -30.74 -8.67 -25.30
C ASN A 13 -29.48 -9.49 -25.67
N ASN A 14 -28.35 -9.11 -25.09
CA ASN A 14 -27.19 -10.00 -25.04
C ASN A 14 -27.42 -11.02 -23.93
N ASN A 15 -28.06 -12.14 -24.30
CA ASN A 15 -27.98 -13.38 -23.53
C ASN A 15 -26.52 -13.86 -23.55
N LYS A 16 -25.71 -13.36 -22.61
CA LYS A 16 -24.51 -14.08 -22.21
C LYS A 16 -24.95 -15.23 -21.34
N THR A 17 -25.07 -16.39 -21.96
CA THR A 17 -25.03 -17.69 -21.30
C THR A 17 -23.78 -17.70 -20.43
N TYR A 18 -23.95 -17.48 -19.13
CA TYR A 18 -22.92 -17.78 -18.16
C TYR A 18 -22.74 -19.29 -18.23
N ASN A 19 -21.68 -19.74 -18.89
CA ASN A 19 -21.21 -21.10 -18.68
C ASN A 19 -20.92 -21.20 -17.17
N GLU A 20 -21.75 -21.99 -16.49
CA GLU A 20 -21.44 -22.57 -15.20
C GLU A 20 -20.20 -23.45 -15.39
N ASP A 21 -19.03 -22.82 -15.36
CA ASP A 21 -17.81 -23.52 -14.98
C ASP A 21 -17.99 -23.87 -13.51
N THR A 22 -18.34 -25.14 -13.31
CA THR A 22 -18.40 -25.90 -12.07
C THR A 22 -17.08 -25.80 -11.28
N ARG A 23 -16.91 -24.66 -10.59
CA ARG A 23 -16.08 -24.52 -9.38
C ARG A 23 -16.92 -24.57 -8.11
N THR A 24 -18.13 -25.08 -8.21
CA THR A 24 -18.92 -25.56 -7.08
C THR A 24 -18.27 -26.84 -6.54
N ASN A 25 -18.23 -26.97 -5.21
CA ASN A 25 -17.83 -28.16 -4.43
C ASN A 25 -16.40 -28.19 -3.85
N ASN A 26 -15.96 -27.08 -3.22
CA ASN A 26 -14.99 -27.12 -2.10
C ASN A 26 -15.02 -25.87 -1.18
N ILE A 27 -15.81 -24.83 -1.50
CA ILE A 27 -15.96 -23.61 -0.66
C ILE A 27 -16.96 -23.83 0.50
N GLU A 28 -17.67 -24.96 0.53
CA GLU A 28 -18.88 -25.17 1.36
C GLU A 28 -18.67 -25.26 2.88
N ASN A 29 -17.43 -25.16 3.40
CA ASN A 29 -17.16 -25.28 4.85
C ASN A 29 -16.32 -24.13 5.44
N LEU A 30 -16.33 -22.92 4.87
CA LEU A 30 -15.70 -21.76 5.53
C LEU A 30 -16.59 -21.21 6.65
N THR A 31 -16.03 -21.07 7.84
CA THR A 31 -16.71 -20.38 8.93
C THR A 31 -16.75 -18.87 8.68
N GLU A 32 -17.63 -18.14 9.36
CA GLU A 32 -17.64 -16.68 9.30
C GLU A 32 -16.28 -16.08 9.74
N GLU A 33 -15.61 -16.73 10.69
CA GLU A 33 -14.26 -16.35 11.11
C GLU A 33 -13.22 -16.55 9.99
N ASP A 34 -13.30 -17.64 9.23
CA ASP A 34 -12.39 -17.86 8.10
C ASP A 34 -12.59 -16.79 7.02
N ILE A 35 -13.84 -16.45 6.71
CA ILE A 35 -14.18 -15.39 5.74
C ILE A 35 -13.60 -14.05 6.22
N GLU A 36 -13.74 -13.75 7.50
CA GLU A 36 -13.24 -12.51 8.08
C GLU A 36 -11.69 -12.46 8.10
N LEU A 37 -11.03 -13.58 8.41
CA LEU A 37 -9.59 -13.70 8.35
C LEU A 37 -9.06 -13.56 6.92
N LEU A 38 -9.72 -14.18 5.95
CA LEU A 38 -9.39 -14.04 4.53
C LEU A 38 -9.52 -12.60 4.05
N ARG A 39 -10.54 -11.87 4.50
CA ARG A 39 -10.68 -10.43 4.21
C ARG A 39 -9.51 -9.63 4.78
N LEU A 40 -9.12 -9.88 6.03
CA LEU A 40 -7.95 -9.20 6.62
C LEU A 40 -6.66 -9.53 5.86
N LEU A 41 -6.48 -10.77 5.43
CA LEU A 41 -5.33 -11.18 4.62
C LEU A 41 -5.32 -10.50 3.24
N ASP A 42 -6.48 -10.31 2.61
CA ASP A 42 -6.57 -9.61 1.33
C ASP A 42 -6.19 -8.13 1.45
N ILE A 43 -6.64 -7.46 2.53
CA ILE A 43 -6.23 -6.08 2.86
C ILE A 43 -4.72 -6.05 3.18
N GLN A 44 -4.21 -7.02 3.94
CA GLN A 44 -2.78 -7.11 4.26
C GLN A 44 -1.93 -7.26 3.00
N LYS A 45 -2.36 -8.10 2.06
CA LYS A 45 -1.72 -8.26 0.74
C LYS A 45 -1.69 -6.94 -0.01
N CYS A 46 -2.80 -6.19 -0.04
CA CYS A 46 -2.84 -4.86 -0.66
C CYS A 46 -1.82 -3.90 -0.02
N ALA A 47 -1.75 -3.85 1.32
CA ALA A 47 -0.78 -3.04 2.04
C ALA A 47 0.67 -3.43 1.70
N GLN A 48 0.96 -4.72 1.61
CA GLN A 48 2.27 -5.23 1.23
C GLN A 48 2.63 -4.86 -0.21
N THR A 49 1.68 -4.93 -1.15
CA THR A 49 1.87 -4.45 -2.52
C THR A 49 2.22 -2.96 -2.55
N ILE A 50 1.53 -2.12 -1.76
CA ILE A 50 1.87 -0.70 -1.64
C ILE A 50 3.30 -0.51 -1.10
N SER A 51 3.71 -1.32 -0.11
CA SER A 51 5.09 -1.27 0.42
C SER A 51 6.12 -1.61 -0.66
N ILE A 52 5.87 -2.61 -1.50
CA ILE A 52 6.77 -2.98 -2.59
C ILE A 52 6.92 -1.82 -3.58
N TYR A 53 5.83 -1.13 -3.93
CA TYR A 53 5.91 0.07 -4.75
C TYR A 53 6.68 1.21 -4.08
N ALA A 54 6.54 1.37 -2.76
CA ALA A 54 7.34 2.32 -2.01
C ALA A 54 8.84 2.01 -2.11
N ASP A 55 9.23 0.74 -1.98
CA ASP A 55 10.62 0.30 -2.07
C ASP A 55 11.19 0.51 -3.48
N ILE A 56 10.38 0.26 -4.53
CA ILE A 56 10.76 0.54 -5.92
C ILE A 56 11.03 2.03 -6.13
N LEU A 57 10.22 2.92 -5.55
CA LEU A 57 10.44 4.36 -5.64
C LEU A 57 11.70 4.82 -4.88
N ALA A 58 11.98 4.24 -3.71
CA ALA A 58 13.24 4.50 -2.99
C ALA A 58 14.46 4.06 -3.81
N TYR A 59 14.34 2.91 -4.49
CA TYR A 59 15.38 2.44 -5.40
C TYR A 59 15.58 3.39 -6.59
N ILE A 60 14.50 3.88 -7.22
CA ILE A 60 14.59 4.88 -8.30
C ILE A 60 15.27 6.16 -7.80
N SER A 61 14.88 6.65 -6.63
CA SER A 61 15.54 7.80 -5.99
C SER A 61 17.04 7.62 -5.83
N THR A 62 17.47 6.40 -5.46
CA THR A 62 18.88 6.06 -5.35
C THR A 62 19.58 6.13 -6.72
N LEU A 63 18.98 5.59 -7.78
CA LEU A 63 19.52 5.66 -9.14
C LEU A 63 19.65 7.10 -9.64
N GLU A 64 18.60 7.91 -9.45
CA GLU A 64 18.59 9.33 -9.80
C GLU A 64 19.63 10.10 -8.97
N GLY A 65 19.83 9.73 -7.71
CA GLY A 65 20.84 10.33 -6.84
C GLY A 65 22.28 10.03 -7.31
N ILE A 66 22.52 8.83 -7.81
CA ILE A 66 23.79 8.47 -8.44
C ILE A 66 24.02 9.30 -9.70
N GLU A 67 23.00 9.45 -10.55
CA GLU A 67 23.09 10.26 -11.76
C GLU A 67 23.36 11.74 -11.45
N LEU A 68 22.65 12.28 -10.45
CA LEU A 68 22.85 13.63 -9.93
C LEU A 68 24.32 13.85 -9.52
N ILE A 69 24.95 12.88 -8.84
CA ILE A 69 26.37 12.98 -8.46
C ILE A 69 27.28 12.97 -9.70
N TYR A 70 27.08 12.03 -10.63
CA TYR A 70 27.92 11.94 -11.84
C TYR A 70 27.83 13.20 -12.71
N SER A 71 26.66 13.83 -12.77
CA SER A 71 26.43 15.03 -13.57
C SER A 71 27.35 16.19 -13.21
N LYS A 72 27.79 16.28 -11.94
CA LYS A 72 28.68 17.35 -11.44
C LYS A 72 30.05 17.35 -12.11
N TYR A 73 30.43 16.24 -12.76
CA TYR A 73 31.72 16.06 -13.39
C TYR A 73 31.66 16.02 -14.93
N ARG A 74 30.46 16.09 -15.52
CA ARG A 74 30.27 16.11 -16.98
C ARG A 74 30.08 17.55 -17.46
N LYS A 75 30.84 17.95 -18.49
CA LYS A 75 30.87 19.35 -18.98
C LYS A 75 29.80 19.64 -20.05
N ASP A 76 29.16 18.60 -20.56
CA ASP A 76 28.25 18.57 -21.71
C ASP A 76 26.78 18.32 -21.33
N LEU A 77 26.49 18.17 -20.03
CA LEU A 77 25.13 17.89 -19.55
C LEU A 77 24.31 19.16 -19.35
N ASN A 78 23.13 19.20 -19.96
CA ASN A 78 22.14 20.20 -19.66
C ASN A 78 21.57 19.94 -18.25
N LYS A 79 21.81 20.87 -17.32
CA LYS A 79 21.33 20.78 -15.92
C LYS A 79 19.82 20.78 -15.81
N ASP A 80 19.10 21.31 -16.81
CA ASP A 80 17.64 21.36 -16.82
C ASP A 80 16.99 19.99 -17.06
N ASN A 81 17.75 19.01 -17.57
CA ASN A 81 17.28 17.64 -17.82
C ASN A 81 17.63 16.66 -16.70
N LEU A 82 18.20 17.14 -15.59
CA LEU A 82 18.66 16.28 -14.52
C LEU A 82 17.49 15.79 -13.67
N PRO A 83 17.37 14.47 -13.40
CA PRO A 83 16.33 13.97 -12.52
C PRO A 83 16.49 14.53 -11.11
N ASN A 84 15.36 14.71 -10.41
CA ASN A 84 15.34 15.15 -9.03
C ASN A 84 15.05 13.94 -8.11
N PRO A 85 16.09 13.35 -7.49
CA PRO A 85 15.94 12.14 -6.68
C PRO A 85 15.03 12.32 -5.47
N ASP A 86 14.81 13.55 -5.01
CA ASP A 86 13.99 13.82 -3.84
C ASP A 86 12.49 13.59 -4.10
N ILE A 87 12.05 13.65 -5.37
CA ILE A 87 10.65 13.39 -5.77
C ILE A 87 10.27 11.92 -5.50
N PRO A 88 10.95 10.92 -6.10
CA PRO A 88 10.64 9.52 -5.82
C PRO A 88 10.91 9.14 -4.36
N ALA A 89 11.89 9.76 -3.67
CA ALA A 89 12.08 9.56 -2.23
C ALA A 89 10.83 9.97 -1.44
N LEU A 90 10.30 11.16 -1.71
CA LEU A 90 9.13 11.67 -1.00
C LEU A 90 7.88 10.81 -1.28
N GLN A 91 7.70 10.37 -2.52
CA GLN A 91 6.61 9.47 -2.90
C GLN A 91 6.73 8.11 -2.19
N SER A 92 7.94 7.54 -2.13
CA SER A 92 8.23 6.31 -1.39
C SER A 92 7.77 6.42 0.06
N VAL A 93 8.19 7.47 0.78
CA VAL A 93 7.83 7.64 2.19
C VAL A 93 6.32 7.79 2.39
N TYR A 94 5.62 8.49 1.49
CA TYR A 94 4.16 8.60 1.56
C TYR A 94 3.49 7.23 1.43
N LEU A 95 3.88 6.42 0.43
CA LEU A 95 3.34 5.07 0.26
C LEU A 95 3.69 4.17 1.45
N GLY A 96 4.92 4.27 1.97
CA GLY A 96 5.37 3.54 3.16
C GLY A 96 4.52 3.83 4.39
N ILE A 97 4.16 5.10 4.63
CA ILE A 97 3.25 5.49 5.74
C ILE A 97 1.86 4.91 5.54
N ILE A 98 1.31 4.98 4.32
CA ILE A 98 -0.02 4.44 4.01
C ILE A 98 -0.04 2.93 4.28
N SER A 99 0.92 2.19 3.71
CA SER A 99 1.05 0.75 3.92
C SER A 99 1.17 0.41 5.40
N ARG A 100 2.06 1.09 6.13
CA ARG A 100 2.28 0.86 7.56
C ARG A 100 1.03 1.13 8.39
N SER A 101 0.26 2.16 8.04
CA SER A 101 -0.99 2.49 8.74
C SER A 101 -2.02 1.37 8.57
N ILE A 102 -2.17 0.84 7.36
CA ILE A 102 -3.07 -0.28 7.08
C ILE A 102 -2.62 -1.54 7.85
N THR A 103 -1.33 -1.90 7.80
CA THR A 103 -0.80 -3.05 8.56
C THR A 103 -0.99 -2.90 10.07
N THR A 104 -0.83 -1.68 10.59
CA THR A 104 -1.04 -1.38 12.01
C THR A 104 -2.50 -1.63 12.40
N GLU A 105 -3.45 -1.12 11.62
CA GLU A 105 -4.88 -1.32 11.86
C GLU A 105 -5.26 -2.81 11.84
N ILE A 106 -4.74 -3.59 10.88
CA ILE A 106 -4.96 -5.04 10.83
C ILE A 106 -4.47 -5.72 12.12
N GLY A 107 -3.30 -5.33 12.64
CA GLY A 107 -2.76 -5.84 13.90
C GLY A 107 -3.67 -5.56 15.10
N PHE A 108 -4.23 -4.36 15.18
CA PHE A 108 -5.19 -3.99 16.23
C PHE A 108 -6.52 -4.74 16.09
N ILE A 109 -7.07 -4.84 14.87
CA ILE A 109 -8.30 -5.62 14.61
C ILE A 109 -8.11 -7.07 15.04
N LYS A 110 -6.99 -7.70 14.66
CA LYS A 110 -6.70 -9.09 15.04
C LYS A 110 -6.59 -9.24 16.55
N TYR A 111 -5.84 -8.36 17.22
CA TYR A 111 -5.69 -8.37 18.67
C TYR A 111 -7.05 -8.23 19.38
N ASN A 112 -7.88 -7.27 18.98
CA ASN A 112 -9.18 -7.02 19.61
C ASN A 112 -10.12 -8.23 19.53
N LYS A 113 -10.11 -8.95 18.41
CA LYS A 113 -10.88 -10.19 18.26
C LYS A 113 -10.36 -11.30 19.16
N LEU A 114 -9.05 -11.52 19.16
CA LEU A 114 -8.44 -12.53 20.02
C LEU A 114 -8.66 -12.22 21.51
N TYR A 115 -8.60 -10.94 21.88
CA TYR A 115 -8.88 -10.50 23.24
C TYR A 115 -10.30 -10.87 23.69
N LYS A 116 -11.32 -10.62 22.86
CA LYS A 116 -12.71 -11.03 23.14
C LYS A 116 -12.82 -12.55 23.34
N LYS A 117 -12.22 -13.34 22.45
CA LYS A 117 -12.22 -14.81 22.56
C LYS A 117 -11.53 -15.30 23.84
N TYR A 118 -10.42 -14.67 24.19
CA TYR A 118 -9.68 -15.00 25.41
C TYR A 118 -10.52 -14.69 26.67
N THR A 119 -11.19 -13.53 26.72
CA THR A 119 -12.05 -13.17 27.84
C THR A 119 -13.30 -14.05 27.95
N ASN A 120 -13.78 -14.60 26.83
CA ASN A 120 -14.89 -15.55 26.79
C ASN A 120 -14.47 -17.01 27.12
N GLY A 121 -13.18 -17.28 27.28
CA GLY A 121 -12.66 -18.64 27.50
C GLY A 121 -12.63 -19.53 26.26
N GLU A 122 -12.86 -18.97 25.06
CA GLU A 122 -12.82 -19.71 23.79
C GLU A 122 -11.38 -20.09 23.39
N ILE A 123 -10.40 -19.33 23.87
CA ILE A 123 -8.97 -19.59 23.67
C ILE A 123 -8.21 -19.42 24.98
N THR A 124 -7.12 -20.17 25.14
CA THR A 124 -6.30 -20.16 26.36
C THR A 124 -4.85 -19.75 26.12
N TYR A 125 -4.43 -19.60 24.86
CA TYR A 125 -3.07 -19.21 24.53
C TYR A 125 -2.80 -17.73 24.81
N SER A 126 -1.52 -17.40 25.01
CA SER A 126 -1.08 -16.05 25.34
C SER A 126 -1.30 -15.07 24.20
N LEU A 127 -1.83 -13.89 24.54
CA LEU A 127 -1.97 -12.76 23.60
C LEU A 127 -0.73 -11.87 23.52
N LYS A 128 0.31 -12.13 24.33
CA LYS A 128 1.55 -11.34 24.37
C LYS A 128 2.21 -11.16 22.99
N PRO A 129 2.30 -12.19 22.11
CA PRO A 129 2.86 -11.99 20.77
C PRO A 129 2.12 -10.93 19.95
N ASN A 130 0.80 -10.86 20.06
CA ASN A 130 0.00 -9.87 19.34
C ASN A 130 0.20 -8.45 19.90
N VAL A 131 0.41 -8.34 21.21
CA VAL A 131 0.79 -7.07 21.85
C VAL A 131 2.15 -6.60 21.32
N ASP A 132 3.13 -7.50 21.24
CA ASP A 132 4.48 -7.17 20.76
C ASP A 132 4.47 -6.75 19.28
N ILE A 133 3.67 -7.43 18.45
CA ILE A 133 3.42 -7.02 17.05
C ILE A 133 2.85 -5.60 16.99
N ASN A 134 1.84 -5.29 17.81
CA ASN A 134 1.22 -3.96 17.80
C ASN A 134 2.15 -2.86 18.34
N ILE A 135 2.99 -3.16 19.33
CA ILE A 135 4.06 -2.26 19.77
C ILE A 135 5.03 -1.98 18.60
N GLY A 136 5.46 -3.03 17.90
CA GLY A 136 6.32 -2.89 16.71
C GLY A 136 5.69 -2.04 15.61
N ASN A 137 4.39 -2.21 15.37
CA ASN A 137 3.63 -1.41 14.41
C ASN A 137 3.59 0.08 14.78
N VAL A 138 3.31 0.40 16.06
CA VAL A 138 3.31 1.79 16.57
C VAL A 138 4.68 2.43 16.45
N LEU A 139 5.74 1.72 16.86
CA LEU A 139 7.12 2.20 16.71
C LEU A 139 7.47 2.44 15.23
N GLY A 140 7.00 1.56 14.34
CA GLY A 140 7.13 1.72 12.90
C GLY A 140 6.49 3.00 12.38
N LEU A 141 5.26 3.31 12.79
CA LEU A 141 4.57 4.55 12.41
C LEU A 141 5.29 5.80 12.91
N ILE A 142 5.76 5.78 14.17
CA ILE A 142 6.54 6.88 14.73
C ILE A 142 7.80 7.10 13.90
N SER A 143 8.53 6.02 13.58
CA SER A 143 9.72 6.07 12.73
C SER A 143 9.40 6.69 11.36
N SER A 144 8.36 6.20 10.67
CA SER A 144 7.96 6.70 9.36
C SER A 144 7.59 8.19 9.38
N TYR A 145 6.99 8.69 10.46
CA TYR A 145 6.71 10.12 10.62
C TYR A 145 7.99 10.97 10.67
N TYR A 146 9.00 10.52 11.41
CA TYR A 146 10.30 11.21 11.44
C TYR A 146 11.02 11.13 10.10
N THR A 147 10.96 10.00 9.39
CA THR A 147 11.48 9.86 8.02
C THR A 147 10.81 10.86 7.08
N LEU A 148 9.48 11.00 7.12
CA LEU A 148 8.75 11.98 6.32
C LEU A 148 9.20 13.41 6.60
N ARG A 149 9.41 13.77 7.88
CA ARG A 149 9.93 15.08 8.25
C ARG A 149 11.32 15.32 7.67
N GLY A 150 12.21 14.33 7.74
CA GLY A 150 13.56 14.38 7.18
C GLY A 150 13.54 14.61 5.67
N VAL A 151 12.83 13.75 4.93
CA VAL A 151 12.75 13.82 3.46
C VAL A 151 12.09 15.12 2.99
N LYS A 152 11.01 15.57 3.65
CA LYS A 152 10.41 16.89 3.35
C LYS A 152 11.38 18.04 3.60
N GLY A 153 12.22 17.94 4.63
CA GLY A 153 13.25 18.93 4.92
C GLY A 153 14.30 19.00 3.81
N ILE A 154 14.76 17.84 3.33
CA ILE A 154 15.74 17.75 2.23
C ILE A 154 15.14 18.30 0.93
N TYR A 155 13.95 17.82 0.54
CA TYR A 155 13.23 18.27 -0.65
C TYR A 155 13.04 19.79 -0.73
N LYS A 156 12.88 20.46 0.43
CA LYS A 156 12.71 21.92 0.51
C LYS A 156 14.02 22.73 0.51
N ARG A 157 15.18 22.11 0.74
CA ARG A 157 16.45 22.82 0.91
C ARG A 157 17.05 23.24 -0.43
N ASN A 158 17.58 22.27 -1.18
CA ASN A 158 18.12 22.41 -2.53
C ASN A 158 18.49 21.03 -3.10
N ILE A 159 18.36 20.82 -4.42
CA ILE A 159 18.51 19.52 -5.11
C ILE A 159 19.99 19.10 -5.27
N ASP A 160 20.93 19.76 -4.59
CA ASP A 160 22.36 19.53 -4.81
C ASP A 160 22.89 18.20 -4.24
N GLN A 161 22.10 17.51 -3.42
CA GLN A 161 22.51 16.27 -2.75
C GLN A 161 21.32 15.30 -2.70
N PRO A 162 21.55 14.00 -2.99
CA PRO A 162 20.49 13.02 -2.89
C PRO A 162 20.09 12.74 -1.44
N VAL A 163 18.85 12.33 -1.26
CA VAL A 163 18.36 11.73 -0.01
C VAL A 163 19.09 10.40 0.23
N LEU A 164 19.59 10.19 1.46
CA LEU A 164 20.23 8.95 1.89
C LEU A 164 19.54 8.40 3.14
N GLY A 165 19.48 7.07 3.27
CA GLY A 165 18.97 6.40 4.46
C GLY A 165 17.44 6.38 4.57
N VAL A 166 16.76 6.25 3.43
CA VAL A 166 15.30 6.22 3.29
C VAL A 166 14.87 4.96 2.56
#